data_AF-A0A947CS23-F1
#
_entry.id   AF-A0A947CS23-F1
#
_cell.length_a   1.000
_cell.length_b   1.000
_cell.length_c   1.000
_cell.angle_alpha   90.00
_cell.angle_beta   90.00
_cell.angle_gamma   90.00
#
_symmetry.space_group_name_H-M   'P 1'
#
loop_
_entity.id
_entity.type
_entity.pdbx_description
1 polymer ?
#
loop_
_entity_poly.entity_id
_entity_poly.type
_entity_poly.pdbx_seq_one_letter_code
_entity_poly.pdbx_strand_id
1 'polypeptide(L)'
;MGRTFRALVVHNQPEALGEMVDLLTEIDLSVSTARSETEALHKISAEDYSIIISANHPPGLSGASLLERSSTFLPNAVRILMVHSAEEAVGLDRRDDQEHPIIRFVGRPSERSRLRTLVRESLKLLTLVDEQKQLVKNLGLEYDKLQRREKLLDVVVSERTK
;
A
#
# COMPACT_ATOMS: atom_id res chain seq x y z
N MET A 1 14.75 7.79 11.06
CA MET A 1 14.12 8.74 10.13
C MET A 1 12.91 8.01 9.57
N GLY A 2 11.70 8.38 9.98
CA GLY A 2 10.49 7.65 9.61
C GLY A 2 10.24 7.72 8.10
N ARG A 3 9.81 6.61 7.50
CA ARG A 3 9.45 6.57 6.09
C ARG A 3 8.23 7.46 5.89
N THR A 4 8.31 8.41 4.96
CA THR A 4 7.15 9.21 4.56
C THR A 4 6.29 8.38 3.63
N PHE A 5 5.07 8.07 4.03
CA PHE A 5 4.12 7.36 3.18
C PHE A 5 3.55 8.30 2.13
N ARG A 6 3.20 7.73 0.96
CA ARG A 6 2.60 8.48 -0.14
C ARG A 6 1.31 7.81 -0.58
N ALA A 7 0.30 8.61 -0.87
CA ALA A 7 -0.96 8.17 -1.42
C ALA A 7 -1.23 8.78 -2.79
N LEU A 8 -1.82 8.00 -3.68
CA LEU A 8 -2.38 8.50 -4.93
C LEU A 8 -3.91 8.44 -4.85
N VAL A 9 -4.57 9.58 -5.07
CA VAL A 9 -6.03 9.69 -5.14
C VAL A 9 -6.46 9.93 -6.57
N VAL A 10 -7.40 9.13 -7.08
CA VAL A 10 -7.84 9.18 -8.48
C VAL A 10 -9.35 9.44 -8.55
N HIS A 11 -9.72 10.54 -9.19
CA HIS A 11 -11.10 10.93 -9.42
C HIS A 11 -11.20 11.85 -10.63
N ASN A 12 -12.25 11.71 -11.43
CA ASN A 12 -12.49 12.57 -12.59
C ASN A 12 -12.92 14.02 -12.25
N GLN A 13 -13.24 14.32 -10.99
CA GLN A 13 -13.76 15.62 -10.55
C GLN A 13 -12.71 16.33 -9.68
N PRO A 14 -12.24 17.53 -10.07
CA PRO A 14 -11.27 18.30 -9.30
C PRO A 14 -11.73 18.62 -7.88
N GLU A 15 -13.01 18.87 -7.68
CA GLU A 15 -13.60 19.22 -6.38
C GLU A 15 -13.47 18.04 -5.41
N ALA A 16 -13.80 16.83 -5.88
CA ALA A 16 -13.64 15.60 -5.09
C ALA A 16 -12.17 15.31 -4.75
N LEU A 17 -11.24 15.60 -5.66
CA LEU A 17 -9.81 15.51 -5.38
C LEU A 17 -9.38 16.49 -4.29
N GLY A 18 -9.86 17.74 -4.34
CA GLY A 18 -9.58 18.76 -3.33
C GLY A 18 -10.07 18.33 -1.94
N GLU A 19 -11.33 17.90 -1.84
CA GLU A 19 -11.88 17.38 -0.57
C GLU A 19 -11.07 16.20 -0.03
N MET A 20 -10.59 15.33 -0.91
CA MET A 20 -9.81 14.18 -0.48
C MET A 20 -8.41 14.53 -0.03
N VAL A 21 -7.76 15.48 -0.70
CA VAL A 21 -6.46 16.01 -0.25
C VAL A 21 -6.63 16.64 1.13
N ASP A 22 -7.65 17.47 1.33
CA ASP A 22 -7.91 18.13 2.62
C ASP A 22 -8.14 17.09 3.73
N LEU A 23 -8.97 16.07 3.47
CA LEU A 23 -9.26 15.00 4.44
C LEU A 23 -8.00 14.19 4.83
N LEU A 24 -7.08 13.98 3.88
CA LEU A 24 -5.93 13.11 4.06
C LEU A 24 -4.66 13.84 4.50
N THR A 25 -4.57 15.16 4.33
CA THR A 25 -3.42 15.97 4.73
C THR A 25 -3.27 16.06 6.26
N GLU A 26 -4.35 15.82 7.02
CA GLU A 26 -4.30 15.65 8.48
C GLU A 26 -3.58 14.36 8.94
N ILE A 27 -3.20 13.50 7.99
CA ILE A 27 -2.49 12.25 8.21
C ILE A 27 -1.05 12.49 7.72
N ASP A 28 -0.02 11.93 8.37
CA ASP A 28 1.39 12.01 7.95
C ASP A 28 1.64 11.28 6.60
N LEU A 29 1.03 11.79 5.54
CA LEU A 29 0.83 11.15 4.24
C LEU A 29 0.94 12.21 3.15
N SER A 30 1.91 12.06 2.25
CA SER A 30 2.00 12.92 1.08
C SER A 30 0.97 12.47 0.04
N VAL A 31 0.06 13.35 -0.34
CA VAL A 31 -1.02 13.04 -1.29
C VAL A 31 -0.69 13.56 -2.67
N SER A 32 -0.74 12.68 -3.67
CA SER A 32 -0.76 13.02 -5.09
C SER A 32 -2.14 12.71 -5.66
N THR A 33 -2.54 13.41 -6.72
CA THR A 33 -3.85 13.25 -7.35
C THR A 33 -3.71 12.86 -8.82
N ALA A 34 -4.73 12.23 -9.40
CA ALA A 34 -4.83 12.02 -10.84
C ALA A 34 -6.30 12.09 -11.28
N ARG A 35 -6.56 12.55 -12.51
CA ARG A 35 -7.91 12.74 -13.05
C ARG A 35 -8.37 11.63 -13.98
N SER A 36 -7.48 10.72 -14.34
CA SER A 36 -7.76 9.60 -15.23
C SER A 36 -6.91 8.37 -14.88
N GLU A 37 -7.33 7.20 -15.37
CA GLU A 37 -6.55 5.96 -15.24
C GLU A 37 -5.16 6.10 -15.87
N THR A 38 -5.08 6.74 -17.04
CA THR A 38 -3.83 6.92 -17.77
C THR A 38 -2.85 7.79 -16.97
N GLU A 39 -3.33 8.91 -16.43
CA GLU A 39 -2.51 9.77 -15.57
C GLU A 39 -2.06 9.01 -14.31
N ALA A 40 -2.97 8.28 -13.68
CA ALA A 40 -2.68 7.50 -12.48
C ALA A 40 -1.60 6.44 -12.74
N LEU A 41 -1.71 5.70 -13.83
CA LEU A 41 -0.72 4.66 -14.19
C LEU A 41 0.64 5.25 -14.54
N HIS A 42 0.70 6.39 -15.22
CA HIS A 42 1.97 7.10 -15.42
C HIS A 42 2.62 7.45 -14.08
N LYS A 43 1.86 7.99 -13.12
CA LYS A 43 2.39 8.30 -11.78
C LYS A 43 2.85 7.04 -11.04
N ILE A 44 2.04 5.98 -11.05
CA ILE A 44 2.35 4.68 -10.43
C ILE A 44 3.64 4.08 -11.02
N SER A 45 3.91 4.27 -12.31
CA SER A 45 5.13 3.78 -12.95
C SER A 45 6.39 4.59 -12.62
N ALA A 46 6.22 5.84 -12.19
CA ALA A 46 7.32 6.77 -11.94
C ALA A 46 7.67 6.92 -10.46
N GLU A 47 6.71 6.68 -9.57
CA GLU A 47 6.82 6.99 -8.15
C GLU A 47 6.24 5.87 -7.28
N ASP A 48 6.84 5.63 -6.11
CA ASP A 48 6.32 4.68 -5.15
C ASP A 48 5.16 5.26 -4.34
N TYR A 49 4.02 4.60 -4.43
CA TYR A 49 2.84 4.87 -3.60
C TYR A 49 2.59 3.71 -2.63
N SER A 50 2.29 4.05 -1.39
CA SER A 50 1.97 3.07 -0.35
C SER A 50 0.46 2.80 -0.29
N ILE A 51 -0.35 3.78 -0.71
CA ILE A 51 -1.81 3.66 -0.78
C ILE A 51 -2.29 4.22 -2.12
N ILE A 52 -3.21 3.53 -2.78
CA ILE A 52 -3.88 3.99 -4.00
C ILE A 52 -5.39 3.99 -3.73
N ILE A 53 -6.03 5.14 -3.87
CA ILE A 53 -7.45 5.35 -3.66
C ILE A 53 -8.06 5.79 -4.98
N SER A 54 -9.01 5.03 -5.53
CA SER A 54 -9.66 5.40 -6.80
C SER A 54 -11.17 5.42 -6.65
N ALA A 55 -11.81 6.45 -7.21
CA ALA A 55 -13.23 6.40 -7.52
C ALA A 55 -13.54 5.38 -8.62
N ASN A 56 -14.77 4.90 -8.63
CA ASN A 56 -15.29 4.02 -9.67
C ASN A 56 -16.48 4.68 -10.38
N HIS A 57 -16.24 5.29 -11.54
CA HIS A 57 -17.27 5.95 -12.33
C HIS A 57 -17.16 5.62 -13.83
N PRO A 58 -17.61 4.42 -14.24
CA PRO A 58 -17.70 4.05 -15.64
C PRO A 58 -18.91 4.71 -16.35
N PRO A 59 -18.87 4.96 -17.68
CA PRO A 59 -17.70 4.88 -18.56
C PRO A 59 -16.83 6.14 -18.42
N GLY A 60 -15.61 6.01 -17.92
CA GLY A 60 -14.70 7.14 -17.75
C GLY A 60 -13.52 6.83 -16.83
N LEU A 61 -13.83 6.42 -15.60
CA LEU A 61 -12.83 5.95 -14.63
C LEU A 61 -13.27 4.60 -14.06
N SER A 62 -12.70 3.51 -14.57
CA SER A 62 -12.78 2.18 -13.97
C SER A 62 -11.71 2.06 -12.88
N GLY A 63 -12.08 2.48 -11.67
CA GLY A 63 -11.19 2.37 -10.51
C GLY A 63 -10.80 0.92 -10.24
N ALA A 64 -11.72 -0.03 -10.43
CA ALA A 64 -11.42 -1.45 -10.26
C ALA A 64 -10.29 -1.91 -11.20
N SER A 65 -10.42 -1.64 -12.50
CA SER A 65 -9.40 -2.03 -13.49
C SER A 65 -8.06 -1.30 -13.28
N LEU A 66 -8.10 -0.04 -12.86
CA LEU A 66 -6.90 0.70 -12.49
C LEU A 66 -6.17 0.04 -11.30
N LEU A 67 -6.91 -0.29 -10.24
CA LEU A 67 -6.33 -0.88 -9.03
C LEU A 67 -5.79 -2.29 -9.30
N GLU A 68 -6.49 -3.10 -10.10
CA GLU A 68 -5.97 -4.38 -10.58
C GLU A 68 -4.65 -4.18 -11.33
N ARG A 69 -4.59 -3.28 -12.32
CA ARG A 69 -3.36 -3.04 -13.08
C ARG A 69 -2.22 -2.51 -12.21
N SER A 70 -2.53 -1.71 -11.19
CA SER A 70 -1.52 -1.17 -10.28
C SER A 70 -0.77 -2.24 -9.48
N SER A 71 -1.32 -3.46 -9.35
CA SER A 71 -0.65 -4.57 -8.64
C SER A 71 0.66 -4.98 -9.27
N THR A 72 0.72 -4.94 -10.60
CA THR A 72 1.92 -5.27 -11.36
C THR A 72 3.07 -4.29 -11.14
N PHE A 73 2.77 -3.05 -10.75
CA PHE A 73 3.77 -2.00 -10.51
C PHE A 73 4.12 -1.88 -9.02
N LEU A 74 3.11 -1.88 -8.15
CA LEU A 74 3.24 -1.60 -6.72
C LEU A 74 2.58 -2.70 -5.89
N PRO A 75 3.08 -3.95 -5.89
CA PRO A 75 2.39 -5.10 -5.30
C PRO A 75 2.09 -4.94 -3.79
N ASN A 76 2.93 -4.19 -3.07
CA ASN A 76 2.76 -3.94 -1.64
C ASN A 76 1.84 -2.76 -1.30
N ALA A 77 1.33 -2.02 -2.29
CA ALA A 77 0.45 -0.88 -2.03
C ALA A 77 -0.93 -1.33 -1.55
N VAL A 78 -1.49 -0.63 -0.57
CA VAL A 78 -2.89 -0.81 -0.17
C VAL A 78 -3.79 -0.17 -1.22
N ARG A 79 -4.79 -0.91 -1.68
CA ARG A 79 -5.73 -0.49 -2.73
C ARG A 79 -7.10 -0.25 -2.15
N ILE A 80 -7.65 0.94 -2.35
CA ILE A 80 -8.97 1.33 -1.86
C ILE A 80 -9.81 1.77 -3.05
N LEU A 81 -10.91 1.06 -3.30
CA LEU A 81 -11.90 1.41 -4.29
C LEU A 81 -13.06 2.15 -3.63
N MET A 82 -13.27 3.40 -4.03
CA MET A 82 -14.43 4.19 -3.63
C MET A 82 -15.60 3.87 -4.55
N VAL A 83 -16.68 3.35 -3.95
CA VAL A 83 -17.93 3.01 -4.64
C VAL A 83 -19.09 3.85 -4.09
N HIS A 84 -20.19 3.96 -4.82
CA HIS A 84 -21.33 4.79 -4.44
C HIS A 84 -22.32 4.06 -3.54
N SER A 85 -22.39 2.74 -3.65
CA SER A 85 -23.34 1.93 -2.89
C SER A 85 -22.76 0.55 -2.50
N ALA A 86 -23.44 -0.12 -1.56
CA ALA A 86 -23.05 -1.47 -1.15
C ALA A 86 -23.34 -2.49 -2.25
N GLU A 87 -24.40 -2.27 -3.04
CA GLU A 87 -24.76 -3.10 -4.19
C GLU A 87 -23.68 -3.02 -5.27
N GLU A 88 -23.11 -1.82 -5.51
CA GLU A 88 -21.96 -1.66 -6.40
C GLU A 88 -20.74 -2.43 -5.86
N ALA A 89 -20.46 -2.35 -4.55
CA ALA A 89 -19.37 -3.11 -3.93
C ALA A 89 -19.51 -4.62 -4.18
N VAL A 90 -20.70 -5.17 -3.99
CA VAL A 90 -21.01 -6.60 -4.18
C VAL A 90 -20.96 -6.98 -5.66
N GLY A 91 -21.42 -6.11 -6.57
CA GLY A 91 -21.37 -6.38 -8.02
C GLY A 91 -19.94 -6.46 -8.57
N LEU A 92 -18.99 -5.79 -7.92
CA LEU A 92 -17.57 -5.79 -8.25
C LEU A 92 -16.79 -6.95 -7.62
N ASP A 93 -17.46 -7.88 -6.93
CA ASP A 93 -16.87 -9.02 -6.21
C ASP A 93 -16.36 -10.16 -7.15
N ARG A 94 -16.18 -9.86 -8.44
CA ARG A 94 -15.65 -10.85 -9.41
C ARG A 94 -14.13 -10.96 -9.28
N ARG A 95 -13.71 -11.93 -8.46
CA ARG A 95 -12.34 -12.42 -8.28
C ARG A 95 -11.35 -11.31 -7.87
N ASP A 96 -11.46 -10.87 -6.62
CA ASP A 96 -10.33 -10.22 -5.97
C ASP A 96 -9.10 -11.12 -6.12
N ASP A 97 -8.05 -10.58 -6.75
CA ASP A 97 -6.73 -11.15 -6.69
C ASP A 97 -6.34 -11.28 -5.22
N GLN A 98 -6.30 -12.52 -4.72
CA GLN A 98 -6.03 -12.80 -3.30
C GLN A 98 -4.64 -12.28 -2.89
N GLU A 99 -3.72 -12.14 -3.83
CA GLU A 99 -2.39 -11.60 -3.59
C GLU A 99 -2.41 -10.07 -3.48
N HIS A 100 -3.40 -9.42 -4.10
CA HIS A 100 -3.50 -7.97 -4.22
C HIS A 100 -4.91 -7.45 -3.92
N PRO A 101 -5.40 -7.64 -2.68
CA PRO A 101 -6.78 -7.34 -2.32
C PRO A 101 -7.14 -5.86 -2.48
N ILE A 102 -8.37 -5.62 -2.93
CA ILE A 102 -8.93 -4.27 -3.08
C ILE A 102 -9.97 -4.04 -1.99
N ILE A 103 -9.71 -3.05 -1.13
CA ILE A 103 -10.65 -2.64 -0.08
C ILE A 103 -11.74 -1.78 -0.69
N ARG A 104 -12.99 -2.23 -0.64
CA ARG A 104 -14.14 -1.47 -1.13
C ARG A 104 -14.68 -0.56 -0.04
N PHE A 105 -14.82 0.72 -0.35
CA PHE A 105 -15.29 1.75 0.57
C PHE A 105 -16.47 2.51 -0.03
N VAL A 106 -17.60 2.55 0.68
CA VAL A 106 -18.78 3.30 0.23
C VAL A 106 -18.57 4.78 0.52
N GLY A 107 -18.27 5.55 -0.52
CA GLY A 107 -17.95 6.97 -0.46
C GLY A 107 -19.19 7.85 -0.22
N ARG A 108 -19.51 8.12 1.04
CA ARG A 108 -20.56 9.08 1.43
C ARG A 108 -19.97 10.23 2.27
N PRO A 109 -20.54 11.44 2.22
CA PRO A 109 -20.08 12.55 3.06
C PRO A 109 -20.05 12.22 4.57
N SER A 110 -20.99 11.40 5.05
CA SER A 110 -21.04 10.94 6.45
C SER A 110 -19.89 9.99 6.84
N GLU A 111 -19.25 9.34 5.87
CA GLU A 111 -18.25 8.30 6.09
C GLU A 111 -16.80 8.85 6.02
N ARG A 112 -16.60 10.16 5.85
CA ARG A 112 -15.26 10.78 5.78
C ARG A 112 -14.36 10.39 6.95
N SER A 113 -14.91 10.35 8.17
CA SER A 113 -14.17 9.94 9.38
C SER A 113 -13.71 8.47 9.30
N ARG A 114 -14.53 7.60 8.71
CA ARG A 114 -14.24 6.18 8.52
C ARG A 114 -13.17 5.96 7.47
N LEU A 115 -13.18 6.73 6.37
CA LEU A 115 -12.11 6.69 5.36
C LEU A 115 -10.77 7.08 5.96
N ARG A 116 -10.75 8.15 6.76
CA ARG A 116 -9.53 8.58 7.47
C ARG A 116 -9.02 7.51 8.44
N THR A 117 -9.93 6.84 9.16
CA THR A 117 -9.56 5.72 10.04
C THR A 117 -8.98 4.56 9.24
N LEU A 118 -9.62 4.16 8.13
CA LEU A 118 -9.13 3.11 7.24
C LEU A 118 -7.72 3.41 6.71
N VAL A 119 -7.47 4.65 6.27
CA VAL A 119 -6.15 5.07 5.80
C VAL A 119 -5.13 5.00 6.94
N ARG A 120 -5.47 5.48 8.13
CA ARG A 120 -4.56 5.42 9.29
C ARG A 120 -4.23 3.99 9.69
N GLU A 121 -5.20 3.08 9.68
CA GLU A 121 -4.99 1.65 9.94
C GLU A 121 -4.10 1.02 8.87
N SER A 122 -4.30 1.39 7.61
CA SER A 122 -3.46 0.95 6.49
C SER A 122 -2.00 1.38 6.68
N LEU A 123 -1.75 2.62 7.11
CA LEU A 123 -0.39 3.11 7.40
C LEU A 123 0.27 2.37 8.56
N LYS A 124 -0.48 2.06 9.62
CA LYS A 124 0.01 1.23 10.73
C LYS A 124 0.40 -0.16 10.25
N LEU A 125 -0.45 -0.80 9.44
CA LEU A 125 -0.17 -2.11 8.87
C LEU A 125 1.08 -2.08 7.99
N LEU A 126 1.22 -1.08 7.12
CA LEU A 126 2.41 -0.91 6.28
C LEU A 126 3.68 -0.71 7.11
N THR A 127 3.60 0.08 8.19
CA THR A 127 4.72 0.27 9.12
C THR A 127 5.13 -1.05 9.78
N LEU A 128 4.16 -1.81 10.29
CA LEU A 128 4.41 -3.11 10.92
C LEU A 128 5.01 -4.13 9.94
N VAL A 129 4.53 -4.17 8.70
CA VAL A 129 5.08 -5.05 7.65
C VAL A 129 6.53 -4.67 7.33
N ASP A 130 6.83 -3.37 7.23
CA ASP A 130 8.20 -2.90 7.00
C ASP A 130 9.12 -3.24 8.19
N GLU A 131 8.66 -3.03 9.43
CA GLU A 131 9.40 -3.39 10.64
C GLU A 131 9.67 -4.89 10.71
N GLN A 132 8.67 -5.72 10.42
CA GLN A 132 8.83 -7.18 10.36
C GLN A 132 9.90 -7.57 9.32
N LYS A 133 9.86 -6.99 8.12
CA LYS A 133 10.87 -7.24 7.08
C LYS A 133 12.27 -6.87 7.56
N GLN A 134 12.43 -5.75 8.27
CA GLN A 134 13.73 -5.37 8.84
C GLN A 134 14.18 -6.32 9.95
N LEU A 135 13.29 -6.74 10.84
CA LEU A 135 13.62 -7.69 11.91
C LEU A 135 14.07 -9.04 11.35
N VAL A 136 13.35 -9.59 10.37
CA VAL A 136 13.72 -10.85 9.71
C VAL A 136 15.08 -10.73 9.02
N LYS A 137 15.33 -9.62 8.32
CA LYS A 137 16.63 -9.35 7.69
C LYS A 137 17.76 -9.31 8.72
N ASN A 138 17.57 -8.58 9.82
CA ASN A 138 18.58 -8.45 10.87
C ASN A 138 18.86 -9.79 11.55
N LEU A 139 17.82 -10.59 11.81
CA LEU A 139 17.97 -11.92 12.37
C LEU A 139 18.79 -12.84 11.46
N GLY A 140 18.55 -12.81 10.15
CA GLY A 140 19.35 -13.57 9.18
C GLY A 140 20.83 -13.17 9.20
N LEU A 141 21.13 -11.87 9.28
CA LEU A 141 22.51 -11.39 9.38
C LEU A 141 23.21 -11.83 10.68
N GLU A 142 22.50 -11.86 11.80
CA GLU A 142 23.06 -12.34 13.07
C GLU A 142 23.29 -13.86 13.06
N TYR A 143 22.38 -14.62 12.43
CA TYR A 143 22.56 -16.06 12.25
C TYR A 143 23.80 -16.38 11.41
N ASP A 144 24.02 -15.66 10.30
CA ASP A 144 25.20 -15.82 9.46
C ASP A 144 26.50 -15.51 10.21
N LYS A 145 26.50 -14.48 11.07
CA LYS A 145 27.66 -14.14 11.91
C LYS A 145 27.94 -15.26 12.92
N LEU A 146 26.90 -15.82 13.52
CA LEU A 146 27.04 -16.88 14.52
C LEU A 146 27.64 -18.14 13.89
N GLN A 147 27.12 -18.59 12.75
CA GLN A 147 27.65 -19.76 12.02
C GLN A 147 29.12 -19.58 11.63
N ARG A 148 29.52 -18.37 11.21
CA ARG A 148 30.94 -18.09 10.89
C ARG A 148 31.83 -18.23 12.13
N ARG A 149 31.37 -17.79 13.30
CA ARG A 149 32.11 -17.90 14.56
C ARG A 149 32.23 -19.35 15.02
N GLU A 150 31.15 -20.12 14.94
CA GLU A 150 31.15 -21.55 15.25
C GLU A 150 32.19 -22.29 14.39
N LYS A 151 32.15 -22.10 13.07
CA LYS A 151 33.12 -22.72 12.15
C LYS A 151 34.58 -22.34 12.44
N LEU A 152 34.82 -21.10 12.85
CA LEU A 152 36.17 -20.66 13.26
C LEU A 152 36.61 -21.33 14.57
N LEU A 153 35.71 -21.47 15.54
CA LEU A 153 36.00 -22.15 16.80
C LEU A 153 36.35 -23.63 16.57
N ASP A 154 35.63 -24.33 15.70
CA ASP A 154 35.91 -25.72 15.35
C ASP A 154 37.33 -25.89 14.77
N VAL A 155 37.74 -24.98 13.87
CA VAL A 155 39.10 -24.96 13.32
C VAL A 155 40.13 -24.77 14.43
N VAL A 156 39.97 -23.74 15.27
CA VAL A 156 40.92 -23.44 16.35
C VAL A 156 41.02 -24.57 17.39
N VAL A 157 39.89 -25.20 17.73
CA VAL A 157 39.86 -26.34 18.67
C VAL A 157 40.57 -27.55 18.06
N SER A 158 40.35 -27.82 16.76
CA SER A 158 41.01 -28.94 16.07
C SER A 158 42.52 -28.75 15.90
N GLU A 159 43.00 -27.51 15.83
CA GLU A 159 44.42 -27.18 15.78
C GLU A 159 45.12 -27.30 17.14
N ARG A 160 44.38 -27.12 18.26
CA ARG A 160 44.92 -27.21 19.63
C ARG A 160 44.81 -28.57 20.28
N THR A 161 43.97 -29.46 19.75
CA THR A 161 43.79 -30.84 20.25
C THR A 161 44.62 -31.88 19.50
N LYS A 162 45.49 -31.45 18.58
CA LYS A 162 46.59 -32.24 17.99
C LYS A 162 47.88 -31.96 18.73
#